data_AF-A0A380XFG3-F1
#
_entry.id   AF-A0A380XFG3-F1
#
_cell.length_a   1.000
_cell.length_b   1.000
_cell.length_c   1.000
_cell.angle_alpha   90.00
_cell.angle_beta   90.00
_cell.angle_gamma   90.00
#
_symmetry.space_group_name_H-M   'P 1'
#
loop_
_entity.id
_entity.type
_entity.pdbx_description
1 polymer ?
#
loop_
_entity_poly.entity_id
_entity_poly.type
_entity_poly.pdbx_seq_one_letter_code
_entity_poly.pdbx_strand_id
1 'polypeptide(L)'
;MAQWKELLIQIKKIEEKYGSSLRNPVTDMEISKLQLDIQKKLGNIELPKSYVDFLKTVNGLDFNGLVIYGVDEHLLDDQEAENLHGFIDTNEIWYENEWQKQYIFLGDSDTAWYCLDLKKEIFLELDKPSGTQIQSFDSFDSMLTEALQTTL
;
A
#
# COMPACT_ATOMS: atom_id res chain seq x y z
N MET A 1 -13.63 -0.39 -15.06
CA MET A 1 -12.51 0.38 -14.47
C MET A 1 -12.62 0.15 -12.96
N ALA A 2 -11.51 -0.12 -12.25
CA ALA A 2 -11.59 -0.36 -10.81
C ALA A 2 -12.12 0.90 -10.09
N GLN A 3 -13.06 0.72 -9.15
CA GLN A 3 -13.79 1.83 -8.53
C GLN A 3 -12.88 2.80 -7.77
N TRP A 4 -11.81 2.29 -7.14
CA TRP A 4 -10.79 3.11 -6.49
C TRP A 4 -10.16 4.17 -7.40
N LYS A 5 -10.11 3.95 -8.73
CA LYS A 5 -9.55 4.95 -9.66
C LYS A 5 -10.40 6.23 -9.72
N GLU A 6 -11.72 6.10 -9.60
CA GLU A 6 -12.63 7.25 -9.56
C GLU A 6 -12.49 8.00 -8.23
N LEU A 7 -12.32 7.27 -7.13
CA LEU A 7 -12.06 7.83 -5.80
C LEU A 7 -10.72 8.57 -5.78
N LEU A 8 -9.68 8.01 -6.40
CA LEU A 8 -8.36 8.64 -6.51
C LEU A 8 -8.42 9.96 -7.27
N ILE A 9 -9.25 10.06 -8.32
CA ILE A 9 -9.48 11.34 -9.03
C ILE A 9 -10.13 12.38 -8.09
N GLN A 10 -11.01 11.97 -7.19
CA GLN A 10 -11.61 12.86 -6.20
C GLN A 10 -10.57 13.33 -5.19
N ILE A 11 -9.77 12.41 -4.65
CA ILE A 11 -8.66 12.72 -3.74
C ILE A 11 -7.68 13.69 -4.40
N LYS A 12 -7.28 13.44 -5.66
CA LYS A 12 -6.41 14.35 -6.41
C LYS A 12 -6.95 15.78 -6.45
N LYS A 13 -8.25 15.95 -6.70
CA LYS A 13 -8.90 17.27 -6.71
C LYS A 13 -8.95 17.92 -5.32
N ILE A 14 -8.96 17.14 -4.25
CA ILE A 14 -8.92 17.64 -2.88
C ILE A 14 -7.51 18.14 -2.58
N GLU A 15 -6.48 17.30 -2.83
CA GLU A 15 -5.07 17.66 -2.66
C GLU A 15 -4.70 18.94 -3.43
N GLU A 16 -5.11 19.04 -4.70
CA GLU A 16 -4.85 20.22 -5.55
C GLU A 16 -5.47 21.51 -4.97
N LYS A 17 -6.61 21.42 -4.28
CA LYS A 17 -7.22 22.60 -3.62
C LYS A 17 -6.39 23.11 -2.45
N TYR A 18 -5.62 22.23 -1.80
CA TYR A 18 -4.74 22.58 -0.69
C TYR A 18 -3.29 22.85 -1.16
N GLY A 19 -3.04 22.87 -2.47
CA GLY A 19 -1.71 23.12 -3.03
C GLY A 19 -0.78 21.91 -2.98
N SER A 20 -1.34 20.72 -2.73
CA SER A 20 -0.64 19.44 -2.75
C SER A 20 -0.96 18.68 -4.05
N SER A 21 -0.26 17.59 -4.31
CA SER A 21 -0.50 16.71 -5.45
C SER A 21 -0.20 15.26 -5.12
N LEU A 22 -0.91 14.34 -5.77
CA LEU A 22 -0.58 12.93 -5.72
C LEU A 22 0.80 12.66 -6.33
N ARG A 23 1.48 11.64 -5.79
CA ARG A 23 2.80 11.21 -6.26
C ARG A 23 2.76 10.69 -7.68
N ASN A 24 3.90 10.77 -8.36
CA ASN A 24 4.05 10.24 -9.71
C ASN A 24 3.90 8.71 -9.73
N PRO A 25 3.41 8.13 -10.83
CA PRO A 25 3.43 6.70 -11.05
C PRO A 25 4.84 6.10 -11.00
N VAL A 26 4.92 4.85 -10.53
CA VAL A 26 6.14 4.06 -10.57
C VAL A 26 6.38 3.48 -11.97
N THR A 27 7.64 3.45 -12.40
CA THR A 27 8.09 2.83 -13.65
C THR A 27 8.25 1.31 -13.54
N ASP A 28 8.24 0.59 -14.68
CA ASP A 28 8.53 -0.85 -14.70
C ASP A 28 9.90 -1.21 -14.12
N MET A 29 10.88 -0.30 -14.26
CA MET A 29 12.23 -0.50 -13.73
C MET A 29 12.23 -0.44 -12.20
N GLU A 30 11.55 0.53 -11.61
CA GLU A 30 11.40 0.67 -10.15
C GLU A 30 10.58 -0.49 -9.56
N ILE A 31 9.52 -0.94 -10.22
CA ILE A 31 8.80 -2.16 -9.80
C ILE A 31 9.72 -3.38 -9.83
N SER A 32 10.58 -3.51 -10.84
CA SER A 32 11.53 -4.63 -10.92
C SER A 32 12.58 -4.56 -9.81
N LYS A 33 13.09 -3.36 -9.48
CA LYS A 33 13.99 -3.14 -8.34
C LYS A 33 13.29 -3.52 -7.03
N LEU A 34 12.05 -3.07 -6.82
CA LEU A 34 11.23 -3.42 -5.65
C LEU A 34 11.07 -4.93 -5.50
N GLN A 35 10.65 -5.63 -6.56
CA GLN A 35 10.47 -7.08 -6.53
C GLN A 35 11.77 -7.84 -6.20
N LEU A 36 12.91 -7.38 -6.72
CA LEU A 36 14.22 -7.97 -6.39
C LEU A 36 14.61 -7.74 -4.94
N ASP A 37 14.30 -6.58 -4.36
CA ASP A 37 14.64 -6.29 -2.97
C ASP A 37 13.68 -6.95 -1.98
N ILE A 38 12.39 -7.08 -2.32
CA ILE A 38 11.43 -7.92 -1.58
C ILE A 38 11.97 -9.34 -1.48
N GLN A 39 12.44 -9.92 -2.60
CA GLN A 39 13.01 -11.28 -2.61
C GLN A 39 14.21 -11.44 -1.67
N LYS A 40 15.05 -10.40 -1.53
CA LYS A 40 16.22 -10.43 -0.64
C LYS A 40 15.86 -10.23 0.83
N LYS A 41 14.97 -9.29 1.13
CA LYS A 41 14.68 -8.83 2.50
C LYS A 41 13.50 -9.55 3.15
N LEU A 42 12.41 -9.73 2.40
CA LEU A 42 11.15 -10.27 2.91
C LEU A 42 10.92 -11.74 2.50
N GLY A 43 11.79 -12.29 1.63
CA GLY A 43 11.70 -13.66 1.11
C GLY A 43 10.97 -13.73 -0.22
N ASN A 44 10.65 -14.94 -0.69
CA ASN A 44 10.11 -15.19 -2.04
C ASN A 44 8.63 -14.83 -2.20
N ILE A 45 8.29 -13.57 -1.89
CA ILE A 45 6.98 -12.96 -1.98
C ILE A 45 6.81 -12.35 -3.37
N GLU A 46 5.67 -12.60 -4.01
CA GLU A 46 5.25 -11.91 -5.23
C GLU A 46 4.22 -10.84 -4.91
N LEU A 47 4.40 -9.63 -5.47
CA LEU A 47 3.43 -8.56 -5.31
C LEU A 47 2.13 -8.88 -6.08
N PRO A 48 0.94 -8.64 -5.48
CA PRO A 48 -0.31 -8.74 -6.20
C PRO A 48 -0.34 -7.82 -7.42
N LYS A 49 -0.79 -8.33 -8.56
CA LYS A 49 -0.86 -7.55 -9.81
C LYS A 49 -1.67 -6.26 -9.67
N SER A 50 -2.77 -6.29 -8.93
CA SER A 50 -3.62 -5.13 -8.64
C SER A 50 -2.90 -4.08 -7.78
N TYR A 51 -2.00 -4.49 -6.88
CA TYR A 51 -1.15 -3.57 -6.13
C TYR A 51 -0.10 -2.92 -7.04
N VAL A 52 0.52 -3.70 -7.94
CA VAL A 52 1.43 -3.15 -8.96
C VAL A 52 0.71 -2.15 -9.88
N ASP A 53 -0.52 -2.44 -10.29
CA ASP A 53 -1.36 -1.53 -11.08
C ASP A 53 -1.67 -0.23 -10.33
N PHE A 54 -1.85 -0.30 -9.01
CA PHE A 54 -1.97 0.87 -8.16
C PHE A 54 -0.68 1.69 -8.15
N LEU A 55 0.49 1.08 -7.90
CA LEU A 55 1.78 1.77 -7.91
C LEU A 55 2.10 2.43 -9.26
N LYS A 56 1.72 1.79 -10.37
CA LYS A 56 1.80 2.34 -11.73
C LYS A 56 0.75 3.40 -12.04
N THR A 57 -0.17 3.66 -11.11
CA THR A 57 -1.14 4.76 -11.21
C THR A 57 -0.75 5.91 -10.27
N VAL A 58 -0.25 5.60 -9.07
CA VAL A 58 0.23 6.53 -8.06
C VAL A 58 1.19 5.79 -7.12
N ASN A 59 2.39 6.33 -6.86
CA ASN A 59 3.38 5.68 -5.99
C ASN A 59 3.03 5.84 -4.51
N GLY A 60 2.13 5.00 -3.99
CA GLY A 60 1.64 5.10 -2.63
C GLY A 60 0.68 6.27 -2.43
N LEU A 61 0.02 6.28 -1.27
CA LEU A 61 -0.96 7.29 -0.90
C LEU A 61 -0.79 7.62 0.59
N ASP A 62 -0.88 8.89 0.91
CA ASP A 62 -1.06 9.37 2.28
C ASP A 62 -2.17 10.41 2.22
N PHE A 63 -3.32 10.08 2.80
CA PHE A 63 -4.51 10.93 2.74
C PHE A 63 -5.40 10.70 3.97
N ASN A 64 -5.65 11.76 4.75
CA ASN A 64 -6.54 11.74 5.92
C ASN A 64 -6.30 10.55 6.89
N GLY A 65 -5.03 10.21 7.15
CA GLY A 65 -4.67 9.13 8.05
C GLY A 65 -4.73 7.72 7.42
N LEU A 66 -5.14 7.59 6.16
CA LEU A 66 -4.93 6.37 5.37
C LEU A 66 -3.60 6.45 4.63
N VAL A 67 -2.77 5.45 4.85
CA VAL A 67 -1.50 5.27 4.16
C VAL A 67 -1.54 3.97 3.36
N ILE A 68 -1.34 4.06 2.04
CA ILE A 68 -1.05 2.90 1.19
C ILE A 68 0.41 2.99 0.79
N TYR A 69 1.16 1.91 1.04
CA TYR A 69 2.60 1.94 0.87
C TYR A 69 3.00 2.10 -0.60
N GLY A 70 4.13 2.74 -0.81
CA GLY A 70 4.74 2.92 -2.13
C GLY A 70 6.02 2.11 -2.28
N VAL A 71 6.74 2.34 -3.36
CA VAL A 71 8.12 1.87 -3.52
C VAL A 71 9.02 2.66 -2.57
N ASP A 72 9.89 1.95 -1.86
CA ASP A 72 10.87 2.54 -0.95
C ASP A 72 11.77 3.57 -1.64
N GLU A 73 12.06 4.67 -0.95
CA GLU A 73 12.74 5.85 -1.50
C GLU A 73 14.08 5.52 -2.16
N HIS A 74 14.87 4.60 -1.59
CA HIS A 74 16.18 4.22 -2.13
C HIS A 74 16.12 3.46 -3.46
N LEU A 75 14.92 3.04 -3.90
CA LEU A 75 14.69 2.34 -5.15
C LEU A 75 14.18 3.25 -6.28
N LEU A 76 13.73 4.46 -5.93
CA LEU A 76 13.20 5.44 -6.85
C LEU A 76 14.33 6.18 -7.56
N ASP A 77 14.12 6.49 -8.84
CA ASP A 77 15.08 7.27 -9.63
C ASP A 77 14.93 8.78 -9.38
N ASP A 78 13.79 9.20 -8.80
CA ASP A 78 13.46 10.59 -8.47
C ASP A 78 13.48 10.81 -6.94
N GLN A 79 14.18 11.85 -6.49
CA GLN A 79 14.41 12.15 -5.07
C GLN A 79 13.27 12.94 -4.41
N GLU A 80 12.16 13.21 -5.12
CA GLU A 80 11.00 13.91 -4.56
C GLU A 80 10.10 13.03 -3.65
N ALA A 81 10.53 11.82 -3.29
CA ALA A 81 9.76 10.88 -2.48
C ALA A 81 9.82 11.14 -0.96
N GLU A 82 10.13 12.37 -0.55
CA GLU A 82 10.16 12.75 0.87
C GLU A 82 8.82 12.40 1.54
N ASN A 83 8.89 11.71 2.68
CA ASN A 83 7.75 11.27 3.50
C ASN A 83 6.82 10.21 2.86
N LEU A 84 7.32 9.37 1.95
CA LEU A 84 6.60 8.18 1.51
C LEU A 84 6.85 7.02 2.48
N HIS A 85 5.78 6.32 2.86
CA HIS A 85 5.90 5.03 3.53
C HIS A 85 6.27 3.95 2.52
N GLY A 86 7.54 3.54 2.53
CA GLY A 86 8.07 2.46 1.69
C GLY A 86 7.52 1.10 2.08
N PHE A 87 7.19 0.29 1.09
CA PHE A 87 6.62 -1.04 1.27
C PHE A 87 7.55 -1.96 2.07
N ILE A 88 8.84 -2.01 1.72
CA ILE A 88 9.78 -2.90 2.38
C ILE A 88 10.06 -2.41 3.80
N ASP A 89 10.45 -1.14 3.95
CA ASP A 89 10.85 -0.58 5.24
C ASP A 89 9.71 -0.69 6.25
N THR A 90 8.46 -0.45 5.82
CA THR A 90 7.30 -0.57 6.69
C THR A 90 6.97 -2.03 7.04
N ASN A 91 7.11 -2.97 6.12
CA ASN A 91 6.95 -4.39 6.44
C ASN A 91 8.05 -4.91 7.36
N GLU A 92 9.30 -4.44 7.23
CA GLU A 92 10.39 -4.80 8.15
C GLU A 92 10.07 -4.36 9.59
N ILE A 93 9.46 -3.19 9.78
CA ILE A 93 8.99 -2.72 11.09
C ILE A 93 7.88 -3.64 11.63
N TRP A 94 6.85 -3.97 10.85
CA TRP A 94 5.79 -4.87 11.31
C TRP A 94 6.33 -6.27 11.63
N TYR A 95 7.34 -6.74 10.90
CA TYR A 95 7.94 -8.06 11.10
C TYR A 95 8.79 -8.17 12.37
N GLU A 96 9.01 -7.09 13.12
CA GLU A 96 9.53 -7.16 14.49
C GLU A 96 8.63 -8.03 15.39
N ASN A 97 7.32 -8.11 15.08
CA ASN A 97 6.41 -9.07 15.68
C ASN A 97 6.35 -10.35 14.83
N GLU A 98 6.86 -11.47 15.34
CA GLU A 98 6.93 -12.74 14.60
C GLU A 98 5.59 -13.23 14.05
N TRP A 99 4.47 -12.99 14.76
CA TRP A 99 3.14 -13.41 14.29
C TRP A 99 2.65 -12.58 13.08
N GLN A 100 3.19 -11.37 12.88
CA GLN A 100 2.83 -10.49 11.77
C GLN A 100 3.49 -10.92 10.46
N LYS A 101 4.56 -11.73 10.51
CA LYS A 101 5.24 -12.30 9.31
C LYS A 101 4.37 -13.21 8.45
N GLN A 102 3.18 -13.57 8.91
CA GLN A 102 2.20 -14.29 8.08
C GLN A 102 1.46 -13.37 7.09
N TYR A 103 1.58 -12.05 7.26
CA TYR A 103 0.89 -11.04 6.48
C TYR A 103 1.89 -10.24 5.66
N ILE A 104 1.45 -9.73 4.52
CA ILE A 104 2.12 -8.63 3.82
C ILE A 104 1.27 -7.40 4.01
N PHE A 105 1.82 -6.38 4.65
CA PHE A 105 1.14 -5.12 4.86
C PHE A 105 1.28 -4.26 3.60
N LEU A 106 0.14 -3.79 3.09
CA LEU A 106 0.03 -2.99 1.87
C LEU A 106 -0.32 -1.53 2.21
N GLY A 107 -0.77 -1.30 3.44
CA GLY A 107 -1.10 0.00 3.98
C GLY A 107 -1.59 -0.12 5.42
N ASP A 108 -1.76 1.03 6.06
CA ASP A 108 -2.38 1.14 7.36
C ASP A 108 -3.11 2.46 7.51
N SER A 109 -3.97 2.51 8.53
CA SER A 109 -4.56 3.74 9.01
C SER A 109 -4.28 3.93 10.50
N ASP A 110 -4.83 4.99 11.07
CA ASP A 110 -4.79 5.23 12.51
C ASP A 110 -5.30 4.03 13.33
N THR A 111 -6.24 3.24 12.78
CA THR A 111 -6.95 2.17 13.51
C THR A 111 -6.90 0.80 12.84
N ALA A 112 -6.38 0.67 11.62
CA ALA A 112 -6.41 -0.59 10.90
C ALA A 112 -5.12 -0.87 10.12
N TRP A 113 -4.86 -2.15 9.88
CA TRP A 113 -3.88 -2.63 8.91
C TRP A 113 -4.59 -3.23 7.71
N TYR A 114 -4.08 -2.93 6.51
CA TYR A 114 -4.54 -3.51 5.26
C TYR A 114 -3.48 -4.45 4.73
N CYS A 115 -3.76 -5.75 4.72
CA CYS A 115 -2.74 -6.76 4.44
C CYS A 115 -3.24 -7.95 3.62
N LEU A 116 -2.31 -8.66 2.99
CA LEU A 116 -2.55 -9.98 2.39
C LEU A 116 -2.12 -11.08 3.37
N ASP A 117 -3.04 -12.00 3.70
CA ASP A 117 -2.71 -13.22 4.45
C ASP A 117 -2.03 -14.23 3.50
N LEU A 118 -0.75 -14.51 3.73
CA LEU A 118 0.04 -15.41 2.88
C LEU A 118 -0.39 -16.88 2.96
N LYS A 119 -1.08 -17.28 4.03
CA LYS A 119 -1.53 -18.68 4.20
C LYS A 119 -2.87 -18.91 3.53
N LYS A 120 -3.76 -17.92 3.59
CA LYS A 120 -5.12 -18.00 3.04
C LYS A 120 -5.25 -17.39 1.65
N GLU A 121 -4.27 -16.58 1.24
CA GLU A 121 -4.27 -15.82 -0.01
C GLU A 121 -5.48 -14.88 -0.14
N ILE A 122 -5.89 -14.27 0.98
CA ILE A 122 -6.99 -13.31 1.06
C ILE A 122 -6.51 -11.96 1.58
N PHE A 123 -7.15 -10.89 1.12
CA PHE A 123 -6.89 -9.54 1.65
C PHE A 123 -7.74 -9.33 2.90
N LEU A 124 -7.17 -8.66 3.89
CA LEU A 124 -7.78 -8.46 5.20
C LEU A 124 -7.60 -7.01 5.63
N GLU A 125 -8.64 -6.52 6.29
CA GLU A 125 -8.53 -5.38 7.20
C GLU A 125 -8.48 -5.94 8.63
N LEU A 126 -7.43 -5.58 9.35
CA LEU A 126 -7.20 -5.99 10.74
C LEU A 126 -7.24 -4.76 11.65
N ASP A 127 -7.82 -4.90 12.83
CA ASP A 127 -7.76 -3.90 13.88
C ASP A 127 -6.31 -3.70 14.34
N LYS A 128 -5.88 -2.44 14.41
CA LYS A 128 -4.58 -2.02 14.96
C LYS A 128 -4.83 -1.49 16.38
N PRO A 129 -4.22 -2.09 17.42
CA PRO A 129 -3.06 -2.98 17.38
C PRO A 129 -3.38 -4.48 17.54
N SER A 130 -4.65 -4.88 17.70
CA SER A 130 -4.96 -6.23 18.17
C SER A 130 -4.73 -7.34 17.14
N GLY A 131 -4.70 -7.02 15.85
CA GLY A 131 -4.69 -7.99 14.76
C GLY A 131 -6.03 -8.71 14.56
N THR A 132 -7.10 -8.25 15.22
CA THR A 132 -8.42 -8.85 15.07
C THR A 132 -8.95 -8.57 13.66
N GLN A 133 -9.40 -9.61 12.96
CA GLN A 133 -10.00 -9.43 11.64
C GLN A 133 -11.27 -8.59 11.73
N ILE A 134 -11.30 -7.47 11.00
CA ILE A 134 -12.47 -6.62 10.81
C ILE A 134 -13.24 -7.09 9.56
N GLN A 135 -12.53 -7.19 8.44
CA GLN A 135 -13.12 -7.54 7.15
C GLN A 135 -12.14 -8.34 6.28
N SER A 136 -12.67 -9.07 5.31
CA SER A 136 -11.91 -9.80 4.29
C SER A 136 -12.38 -9.42 2.89
N PHE A 137 -11.45 -9.43 1.93
CA PHE A 137 -11.70 -9.06 0.55
C PHE A 137 -11.06 -10.08 -0.39
N ASP A 138 -11.73 -10.32 -1.53
CA ASP A 138 -11.25 -11.23 -2.57
C ASP A 138 -10.16 -10.59 -3.44
N SER A 139 -9.94 -9.27 -3.34
CA SER A 139 -8.94 -8.56 -4.12
C SER A 139 -8.44 -7.29 -3.42
N PHE A 140 -7.21 -6.89 -3.76
CA PHE A 140 -6.67 -5.59 -3.36
C PHE A 140 -7.55 -4.42 -3.85
N ASP A 141 -8.13 -4.51 -5.06
CA ASP A 141 -8.97 -3.44 -5.61
C ASP A 141 -10.22 -3.19 -4.74
N SER A 142 -10.83 -4.27 -4.23
CA SER A 142 -11.98 -4.17 -3.32
C SER A 142 -11.58 -3.58 -1.97
N MET A 143 -10.47 -4.04 -1.40
CA MET A 143 -9.93 -3.53 -0.13
C MET A 143 -9.59 -2.04 -0.23
N LEU A 144 -8.88 -1.65 -1.29
CA LEU A 144 -8.51 -0.25 -1.54
C LEU A 144 -9.76 0.61 -1.77
N THR A 145 -10.76 0.10 -2.49
CA THR A 145 -12.01 0.84 -2.69
C THR A 145 -12.69 1.14 -1.36
N GLU A 146 -12.85 0.15 -0.48
CA GLU A 146 -13.48 0.32 0.82
C GLU A 146 -12.68 1.30 1.72
N ALA A 147 -11.35 1.15 1.75
CA ALA A 147 -10.47 2.02 2.53
C ALA A 147 -10.59 3.50 2.09
N LEU A 148 -10.59 3.76 0.77
CA LEU A 148 -10.74 5.12 0.24
C LEU A 148 -12.14 5.69 0.47
N GLN A 149 -13.20 4.86 0.40
CA GLN A 149 -14.56 5.30 0.68
C GLN A 149 -14.76 5.71 2.14
N THR A 150 -14.09 5.03 3.07
CA THR A 150 -14.15 5.36 4.50
C THR A 150 -13.38 6.64 4.85
N THR A 151 -12.40 7.00 4.01
CA THR A 151 -11.48 8.12 4.25
C THR A 151 -11.93 9.45 3.62
N LEU A 152 -12.73 9.38 2.55
CA LEU A 152 -13.29 10.52 1.81
C LEU A 152 -14.46 11.20 2.54
#